data_AF-A0A4Q9KU74-F1
#
_entry.id   AF-A0A4Q9KU74-F1
#
_cell.length_a   1.000
_cell.length_b   1.000
_cell.length_c   1.000
_cell.angle_alpha   90.00
_cell.angle_beta   90.00
_cell.angle_gamma   90.00
#
_symmetry.space_group_name_H-M   'P 1'
#
loop_
_entity.id
_entity.type
_entity.pdbx_description
1 polymer ?
#
loop_
_entity_poly.entity_id
_entity_poly.type
_entity_poly.pdbx_seq_one_letter_code
_entity_poly.pdbx_strand_id
1 'polypeptide(L)'
;IKKLECLESLNISRCKLLNCSFHQLFENCKFVKSLRRLYLSHVSLNEQDLQCLKRFINLKELSLNLNEFNLPTFQDYLIAIPLKLYTSSFVSENEDFEKFREYLRSKNINIISRYDYSENIKNEKIKAVNNLENSAGEILMCDVDVAMLSERLPPPPTFHDTNHQPPSSSCQT
;
A
#
# COMPACT_ATOMS: atom_id res chain seq x y z
N ILE A 1 15.42 3.59 -20.29
CA ILE A 1 14.53 4.79 -20.18
C ILE A 1 14.95 5.96 -21.08
N LYS A 2 16.22 6.04 -21.54
CA LYS A 2 16.77 7.19 -22.29
C LYS A 2 16.07 7.56 -23.61
N LYS A 3 15.33 6.63 -24.23
CA LYS A 3 14.58 6.86 -25.47
C LYS A 3 13.24 7.59 -25.27
N LEU A 4 12.79 7.76 -24.03
CA LEU A 4 11.53 8.43 -23.73
C LEU A 4 11.73 9.96 -23.85
N GLU A 5 10.79 10.64 -24.49
CA GLU A 5 10.90 12.08 -24.74
C GLU A 5 9.96 12.91 -23.88
N CYS A 6 8.72 12.45 -23.66
CA CYS A 6 7.65 13.21 -22.98
C CYS A 6 7.06 12.47 -21.77
N LEU A 7 7.89 11.77 -21.00
CA LEU A 7 7.42 11.05 -19.81
C LEU A 7 7.01 12.06 -18.72
N GLU A 8 5.76 11.98 -18.25
CA GLU A 8 5.26 12.84 -17.18
C GLU A 8 5.30 12.20 -15.80
N SER A 9 5.31 10.87 -15.72
CA SER A 9 5.27 10.14 -14.45
C SER A 9 6.23 8.96 -14.49
N LEU A 10 7.05 8.85 -13.46
CA LEU A 10 7.97 7.75 -13.29
C LEU A 10 7.91 7.23 -11.84
N ASN A 11 7.64 5.94 -11.72
CA ASN A 11 7.73 5.24 -10.44
C ASN A 11 8.84 4.20 -10.52
N ILE A 12 9.89 4.40 -9.72
CA ILE A 12 10.97 3.43 -9.52
C ILE A 12 11.10 3.10 -8.03
N SER A 13 10.01 3.27 -7.27
CA SER A 13 9.98 2.93 -5.85
C SER A 13 10.32 1.47 -5.65
N ARG A 14 11.12 1.16 -4.64
CA ARG A 14 11.62 -0.20 -4.33
C ARG A 14 12.50 -0.81 -5.43
N CYS A 15 12.93 -0.03 -6.42
CA CYS A 15 13.91 -0.50 -7.39
C CYS A 15 15.32 -0.36 -6.81
N LYS A 16 16.15 -1.39 -7.04
CA LYS A 16 17.59 -1.30 -6.84
C LYS A 16 18.25 -0.88 -8.14
N LEU A 17 18.96 0.24 -8.12
CA LEU A 17 19.78 0.67 -9.25
C LEU A 17 21.04 -0.20 -9.28
N LEU A 18 21.26 -0.91 -10.39
CA LEU A 18 22.41 -1.79 -10.58
C LEU A 18 23.40 -1.10 -11.51
N ASN A 19 24.66 -1.00 -11.07
CA ASN A 19 25.77 -0.45 -11.86
C ASN A 19 25.55 1.00 -12.33
N CYS A 20 24.65 1.76 -11.69
CA CYS A 20 24.49 3.19 -11.91
C CYS A 20 23.88 3.88 -10.67
N SER A 21 24.17 5.17 -10.52
CA SER A 21 23.52 6.06 -9.56
C SER A 21 22.22 6.63 -10.10
N PHE A 22 21.43 7.27 -9.24
CA PHE A 22 20.20 7.94 -9.67
C PHE A 22 20.51 9.10 -10.62
N HIS A 23 21.49 9.95 -10.34
CA HIS A 23 21.84 11.05 -11.25
C HIS A 23 22.30 10.56 -12.64
N GLN A 24 23.02 9.43 -12.71
CA GLN A 24 23.45 8.78 -13.97
C GLN A 24 22.26 8.22 -14.76
N LEU A 25 21.24 7.69 -14.07
CA LEU A 25 20.05 7.15 -14.72
C LEU A 25 19.32 8.20 -15.58
N PHE A 26 19.29 9.45 -15.10
CA PHE A 26 18.64 10.58 -15.79
C PHE A 26 19.60 11.44 -16.63
N GLU A 27 20.85 11.03 -16.74
CA GLU A 27 21.80 11.71 -17.62
C GLU A 27 21.33 11.62 -19.07
N ASN A 28 21.28 12.76 -19.75
CA ASN A 28 20.83 12.90 -21.15
C ASN A 28 19.38 12.44 -21.43
N CYS A 29 18.55 12.29 -20.40
CA CYS A 29 17.12 11.98 -20.59
C CYS A 29 16.35 13.23 -21.01
N LYS A 30 15.77 13.22 -22.22
CA LYS A 30 14.97 14.34 -22.75
C LYS A 30 13.75 14.66 -21.88
N PHE A 31 13.13 13.62 -21.30
CA PHE A 31 11.92 13.74 -20.48
C PHE A 31 12.14 14.38 -19.10
N VAL A 32 13.36 14.69 -18.67
CA VAL A 32 13.62 15.30 -17.34
C VAL A 32 12.83 16.60 -17.15
N LYS A 33 12.65 17.36 -18.23
CA LYS A 33 11.86 18.59 -18.23
C LYS A 33 10.36 18.35 -18.35
N SER A 34 9.89 17.19 -18.81
CA SER A 34 8.45 16.87 -18.88
C SER A 34 7.92 16.20 -17.61
N LEU A 35 8.81 15.68 -16.76
CA LEU A 35 8.41 14.90 -15.60
C LEU A 35 7.68 15.78 -14.57
N ARG A 36 6.47 15.36 -14.21
CA ARG A 36 5.59 15.99 -13.21
C ARG A 36 5.51 15.18 -11.92
N ARG A 37 5.67 13.85 -12.00
CA ARG A 37 5.52 12.93 -10.87
C ARG A 37 6.69 11.96 -10.81
N LEU A 38 7.36 11.89 -9.66
CA LEU A 38 8.52 11.04 -9.45
C LEU A 38 8.42 10.32 -8.11
N TYR A 39 8.41 8.99 -8.15
CA TYR A 39 8.28 8.16 -6.96
C TYR A 39 9.55 7.33 -6.74
N LEU A 40 10.25 7.62 -5.64
CA LEU A 40 11.57 7.08 -5.24
C LEU A 40 11.54 6.44 -3.85
N SER A 41 10.37 6.14 -3.31
CA SER A 41 10.25 5.47 -2.01
C SER A 41 11.06 4.17 -2.00
N HIS A 42 11.93 3.95 -1.01
CA HIS A 42 12.81 2.77 -0.91
C HIS A 42 13.83 2.64 -2.05
N VAL A 43 14.27 3.77 -2.62
CA VAL A 43 15.45 3.85 -3.50
C VAL A 43 16.59 4.45 -2.68
N SER A 44 17.75 3.79 -2.68
CA SER A 44 18.94 4.34 -2.03
C SER A 44 19.47 5.50 -2.87
N LEU A 45 19.63 6.65 -2.23
CA LEU A 45 20.03 7.90 -2.86
C LEU A 45 21.18 8.51 -2.04
N ASN A 46 22.14 9.14 -2.71
CA ASN A 46 23.19 9.90 -2.05
C ASN A 46 22.95 11.41 -2.21
N GLU A 47 23.84 12.23 -1.64
CA GLU A 47 23.73 13.69 -1.71
C GLU A 47 23.79 14.25 -3.15
N GLN A 48 24.61 13.66 -4.03
CA GLN A 48 24.68 14.05 -5.45
C GLN A 48 23.36 13.76 -6.17
N ASP A 49 22.69 12.67 -5.81
CA ASP A 49 21.40 12.30 -6.37
C ASP A 49 20.31 13.30 -5.94
N LEU A 50 20.38 13.82 -4.71
CA LEU A 50 19.47 14.89 -4.27
C LEU A 50 19.70 16.20 -5.03
N GLN A 51 20.95 16.58 -5.27
CA GLN A 51 21.27 17.78 -6.06
C GLN A 51 20.66 17.70 -7.46
N CYS A 52 20.62 16.51 -8.06
CA CYS A 52 20.06 16.33 -9.39
C CYS A 52 18.53 16.50 -9.44
N LEU A 53 17.82 16.47 -8.29
CA LEU A 53 16.38 16.75 -8.22
C LEU A 53 16.04 18.17 -8.70
N LYS A 54 16.96 19.12 -8.60
CA LYS A 54 16.81 20.50 -9.11
C LYS A 54 16.61 20.56 -10.63
N ARG A 55 17.00 19.51 -11.37
CA ARG A 55 16.85 19.44 -12.83
C ARG A 55 15.38 19.23 -13.26
N PHE A 56 14.53 18.70 -12.38
CA PHE A 56 13.12 18.41 -12.67
C PHE A 56 12.27 19.66 -12.44
N ILE A 57 12.48 20.69 -13.27
CA ILE A 57 11.87 22.02 -13.12
C ILE A 57 10.33 22.03 -13.14
N ASN A 58 9.71 20.98 -13.67
CA ASN A 58 8.25 20.84 -13.77
C ASN A 58 7.67 19.84 -12.78
N LEU A 59 8.49 19.30 -11.87
CA LEU A 59 8.06 18.31 -10.89
C LEU A 59 7.05 18.92 -9.92
N LYS A 60 5.91 18.24 -9.76
CA LYS A 60 4.81 18.62 -8.87
C LYS A 60 4.63 17.63 -7.73
N GLU A 61 4.97 16.37 -7.96
CA GLU A 61 4.83 15.31 -6.97
C GLU A 61 6.14 14.55 -6.82
N LEU A 62 6.62 14.44 -5.58
CA LEU A 62 7.82 13.69 -5.22
C LEU A 62 7.50 12.73 -4.09
N SER A 63 7.92 11.48 -4.24
CA SER A 63 7.97 10.53 -3.12
C SER A 63 9.39 10.09 -2.83
N LEU A 64 9.82 10.20 -1.58
CA LEU A 64 11.17 9.90 -1.13
C LEU A 64 11.16 9.53 0.37
N ASN A 65 12.18 8.80 0.83
CA ASN A 65 12.37 8.50 2.26
C ASN A 65 13.41 9.45 2.87
N LEU A 66 13.05 10.16 3.94
CA LEU A 66 13.92 11.18 4.55
C LEU A 66 14.95 10.64 5.54
N ASN A 67 14.78 9.42 6.03
CA ASN A 67 15.57 8.88 7.14
C ASN A 67 17.08 8.79 6.84
N GLU A 68 17.44 8.82 5.55
CA GLU A 68 18.81 8.72 5.09
C GLU A 68 19.48 10.11 4.93
N PHE A 69 18.74 11.21 5.20
CA PHE A 69 19.19 12.57 4.91
C PHE A 69 19.08 13.52 6.09
N ASN A 70 20.02 14.46 6.14
CA ASN A 70 19.94 15.63 7.02
C ASN A 70 18.83 16.57 6.50
N LEU A 71 17.82 16.83 7.35
CA LEU A 71 16.60 17.54 6.98
C LEU A 71 16.85 18.99 6.54
N PRO A 72 17.65 19.81 7.25
CA PRO A 72 18.11 21.11 6.76
C PRO A 72 18.67 21.07 5.32
N THR A 73 19.61 20.16 5.03
CA THR A 73 20.19 20.02 3.69
C THR A 73 19.12 19.65 2.66
N PHE A 74 18.13 18.83 3.06
CA PHE A 74 17.03 18.46 2.19
C PHE A 74 16.07 19.63 1.87
N GLN A 75 15.84 20.53 2.83
CA GLN A 75 15.02 21.74 2.62
C GLN A 75 15.61 22.64 1.52
N ASP A 76 16.94 22.78 1.49
CA ASP A 76 17.65 23.54 0.44
C ASP A 76 17.47 22.93 -0.96
N TYR A 77 17.24 21.62 -1.05
CA TYR A 77 16.96 20.95 -2.32
C TYR A 77 15.52 21.15 -2.77
N LEU A 78 14.57 21.08 -1.84
CA LEU A 78 13.16 21.24 -2.17
C LEU A 78 12.78 22.66 -2.55
N ILE A 79 13.47 23.68 -2.04
CA ILE A 79 13.11 25.08 -2.30
C ILE A 79 13.20 25.44 -3.79
N ALA A 80 14.03 24.72 -4.55
CA ALA A 80 14.22 24.93 -5.98
C ALA A 80 13.17 24.22 -6.85
N ILE A 81 12.30 23.40 -6.26
CA ILE A 81 11.36 22.54 -6.98
C ILE A 81 9.93 23.04 -6.71
N PRO A 82 9.09 23.26 -7.76
CA PRO A 82 7.73 23.76 -7.58
C PRO A 82 6.75 22.65 -7.19
N LEU A 83 7.07 21.95 -6.10
CA LEU A 83 6.29 20.85 -5.56
C LEU A 83 4.93 21.31 -5.07
N LYS A 84 3.94 20.44 -5.26
CA LYS A 84 2.59 20.55 -4.69
C LYS A 84 2.31 19.42 -3.71
N LEU A 85 2.94 18.27 -3.93
CA LEU A 85 2.74 17.07 -3.13
C LEU A 85 4.07 16.40 -2.81
N TYR A 86 4.27 16.12 -1.54
CA TYR A 86 5.34 15.28 -1.04
C TYR A 86 4.76 14.02 -0.41
N THR A 87 5.22 12.84 -0.81
CA THR A 87 4.78 11.57 -0.24
C THR A 87 5.92 10.88 0.49
N SER A 88 5.84 10.84 1.82
CA SER A 88 6.79 10.10 2.65
C SER A 88 6.26 8.69 2.91
N SER A 89 7.13 7.69 2.74
CA SER A 89 6.78 6.32 3.14
C SER A 89 7.12 5.99 4.58
N PHE A 90 7.79 6.91 5.27
CA PHE A 90 8.18 6.78 6.67
C PHE A 90 7.48 7.83 7.53
N VAL A 91 7.16 7.44 8.76
CA VAL A 91 6.68 8.35 9.81
C VAL A 91 7.77 8.39 10.87
N SER A 92 8.41 9.54 10.98
CA SER A 92 9.23 9.86 12.13
C SER A 92 8.42 10.77 13.04
N GLU A 93 8.35 10.40 14.32
CA GLU A 93 7.81 11.25 15.39
C GLU A 93 8.90 12.15 16.01
N ASN A 94 10.10 12.18 15.41
CA ASN A 94 11.15 13.06 15.89
C ASN A 94 10.85 14.54 15.58
N GLU A 95 11.40 15.42 16.43
CA GLU A 95 11.22 16.86 16.35
C GLU A 95 11.65 17.43 14.99
N ASP A 96 12.70 16.87 14.38
CA ASP A 96 13.18 17.34 13.08
C ASP A 96 12.16 17.09 11.96
N PHE A 97 11.44 15.95 12.00
CA PHE A 97 10.41 15.67 11.01
C PHE A 97 9.20 16.58 11.21
N GLU A 98 8.85 16.96 12.44
CA GLU A 98 7.81 17.99 12.67
C GLU A 98 8.21 19.34 12.09
N LYS A 99 9.45 19.79 12.31
CA LYS A 99 9.97 21.01 11.69
C LYS A 99 9.91 20.94 10.16
N PHE A 100 10.20 19.76 9.59
CA PHE A 100 10.07 19.54 8.16
C PHE A 100 8.60 19.55 7.67
N ARG A 101 7.67 18.96 8.41
CA ARG A 101 6.22 19.06 8.13
C ARG A 101 5.77 20.51 8.11
N GLU A 102 6.19 21.30 9.09
CA GLU A 102 5.89 22.73 9.16
C GLU A 102 6.49 23.50 7.99
N TYR A 103 7.74 23.22 7.62
CA TYR A 103 8.38 23.78 6.42
C TYR A 103 7.54 23.50 5.17
N LEU A 104 7.12 22.25 4.93
CA LEU A 104 6.31 21.90 3.75
C LEU A 104 4.97 22.65 3.74
N ARG A 105 4.30 22.71 4.90
CA ARG A 105 3.05 23.49 5.05
C ARG A 105 3.26 24.97 4.75
N SER A 106 4.35 25.58 5.24
CA SER A 106 4.69 26.98 4.96
C SER A 106 4.89 27.26 3.47
N LYS A 107 5.27 26.24 2.69
CA LYS A 107 5.45 26.30 1.24
C LYS A 107 4.21 25.89 0.45
N ASN A 108 3.07 25.67 1.10
CA ASN A 108 1.84 25.13 0.49
C ASN A 108 2.06 23.78 -0.21
N ILE A 109 2.99 22.97 0.29
CA ILE A 109 3.24 21.61 -0.19
C ILE A 109 2.42 20.66 0.67
N ASN A 110 1.48 19.95 0.06
CA ASN A 110 0.74 18.91 0.76
C ASN A 110 1.67 17.74 1.09
N ILE A 111 1.56 17.17 2.28
CA ILE A 111 2.29 15.97 2.68
C ILE A 111 1.30 14.83 2.87
N ILE A 112 1.59 13.69 2.24
CA ILE A 112 0.90 12.42 2.51
C ILE A 112 1.93 11.48 3.13
N SER A 113 1.68 11.08 4.36
CA SER A 113 2.39 9.99 5.02
C SER A 113 1.56 8.70 4.85
N ARG A 114 2.20 7.52 4.79
CA ARG A 114 1.45 6.24 4.73
C ARG A 114 0.51 6.01 5.92
N TYR A 115 0.65 6.77 7.02
CA TYR A 115 -0.33 6.76 8.11
C TYR A 115 -1.64 7.45 7.72
N ASP A 116 -1.62 8.51 6.91
CA ASP A 116 -2.83 9.19 6.45
C ASP A 116 -3.75 8.26 5.63
N TYR A 117 -3.15 7.31 4.90
CA TYR A 117 -3.90 6.26 4.21
C TYR A 117 -4.47 5.21 5.16
N SER A 118 -3.74 4.88 6.24
CA SER A 118 -4.20 3.93 7.26
C SER A 118 -5.31 4.49 8.15
N GLU A 119 -5.24 5.79 8.48
CA GLU A 119 -6.31 6.48 9.21
C GLU A 119 -7.55 6.66 8.35
N ASN A 120 -7.42 7.07 7.08
CA ASN A 120 -8.57 7.15 6.17
C ASN A 120 -9.25 5.78 5.99
N ILE A 121 -8.49 4.69 5.81
CA ILE A 121 -9.08 3.35 5.69
C ILE A 121 -9.76 2.91 7.00
N LYS A 122 -9.17 3.20 8.17
CA LYS A 122 -9.81 2.92 9.47
C LYS A 122 -11.11 3.72 9.63
N ASN A 123 -11.09 5.00 9.30
CA ASN A 123 -12.23 5.90 9.44
C ASN A 123 -13.38 5.54 8.48
N GLU A 124 -13.08 5.19 7.22
CA GLU A 124 -14.09 4.71 6.27
C GLU A 124 -14.69 3.35 6.68
N LYS A 125 -13.87 2.43 7.23
CA LYS A 125 -14.38 1.16 7.78
C LYS A 125 -15.31 1.39 8.97
N ILE A 126 -14.95 2.28 9.91
CA ILE A 126 -15.81 2.62 11.05
C ILE A 126 -17.13 3.25 10.57
N LYS A 127 -17.08 4.14 9.57
CA LYS A 127 -18.28 4.72 8.95
C LYS A 127 -19.18 3.66 8.31
N ALA A 128 -18.60 2.69 7.61
CA ALA A 128 -19.35 1.58 7.03
C ALA A 128 -19.99 0.67 8.09
N VAL A 129 -19.28 0.39 9.19
CA VAL A 129 -19.80 -0.41 10.32
C VAL A 129 -20.97 0.30 11.01
N ASN A 130 -20.83 1.59 11.32
CA ASN A 130 -21.90 2.36 11.96
C ASN A 130 -23.17 2.44 11.09
N ASN A 131 -23.01 2.48 9.76
CA ASN A 131 -24.15 2.43 8.83
C ASN A 131 -24.81 1.04 8.79
N LEU A 132 -24.04 -0.05 8.99
CA LEU A 132 -24.57 -1.41 9.02
C LEU A 132 -25.32 -1.72 10.33
N GLU A 133 -24.80 -1.28 11.47
CA GLU A 133 -25.48 -1.44 12.77
C GLU A 133 -26.85 -0.74 12.81
N ASN A 134 -26.96 0.43 12.16
CA ASN A 134 -28.25 1.11 11.99
C ASN A 134 -29.23 0.37 11.06
N SER A 135 -28.75 -0.51 10.18
CA SER A 135 -29.60 -1.35 9.31
C SER A 135 -29.92 -2.72 9.92
N ALA A 136 -29.09 -3.23 10.84
CA ALA A 136 -29.29 -4.51 11.52
C ALA A 136 -30.37 -4.44 12.62
N GLY A 137 -30.72 -3.23 13.07
CA GLY A 137 -31.86 -2.98 13.97
C GLY A 137 -33.24 -3.16 13.31
N GLU A 138 -33.32 -3.32 11.99
CA GLU A 138 -34.57 -3.56 11.23
C GLU A 138 -34.67 -5.01 10.70
N ILE A 139 -34.05 -5.99 11.35
CA ILE A 139 -34.43 -7.39 11.11
C ILE A 139 -35.79 -7.60 11.78
N LEU A 140 -36.87 -7.35 11.02
CA LEU A 140 -38.22 -7.76 11.37
C LEU A 140 -38.19 -9.28 11.62
N MET A 141 -38.35 -9.65 12.88
CA MET A 141 -38.57 -11.02 13.32
C MET A 141 -39.84 -11.53 12.64
N CYS A 142 -39.69 -12.29 11.54
CA CYS A 142 -40.83 -13.02 10.98
C CYS A 142 -41.06 -14.23 11.90
N ASP A 143 -42.21 -14.26 12.59
CA ASP A 143 -42.62 -15.39 13.41
C ASP A 143 -42.73 -16.65 12.53
N VAL A 144 -41.79 -17.57 12.66
CA VAL A 144 -41.83 -18.87 11.99
C VAL A 144 -42.70 -19.81 12.81
N ASP A 145 -43.90 -20.12 12.31
CA ASP A 145 -44.81 -21.08 12.93
C ASP A 145 -44.19 -22.48 12.98
N VAL A 146 -43.95 -22.97 14.20
CA VAL A 146 -43.35 -24.29 14.55
C VAL A 146 -44.17 -25.48 13.99
N ALA A 147 -45.38 -25.26 13.50
CA ALA A 147 -46.27 -26.29 12.99
C ALA A 147 -45.83 -26.94 11.66
N MET A 148 -44.89 -26.35 10.91
CA MET A 148 -44.47 -26.88 9.60
C MET A 148 -43.32 -27.90 9.63
N LEU A 149 -42.72 -28.19 10.79
CA LEU A 149 -41.57 -29.12 10.90
C LEU A 149 -41.95 -30.56 11.32
N SER A 150 -43.12 -31.05 10.93
CA SER A 150 -43.51 -32.46 11.16
C SER A 150 -43.61 -33.23 9.83
N GLU A 151 -42.49 -33.37 9.13
CA GLU A 151 -42.34 -34.45 8.14
C GLU A 151 -41.68 -35.66 8.81
N ARG A 152 -42.40 -36.79 8.80
CA ARG A 152 -42.04 -38.05 9.45
C ARG A 152 -40.76 -38.65 8.84
N LEU A 153 -39.75 -38.89 9.66
CA LEU A 153 -38.59 -39.70 9.29
C LEU A 153 -39.03 -41.16 9.05
N PRO A 154 -38.53 -41.84 8.00
CA PRO A 154 -38.79 -43.27 7.79
C PRO A 154 -38.08 -44.13 8.84
N PRO A 155 -38.64 -45.30 9.20
CA PRO A 155 -38.06 -46.15 10.23
C PRO A 155 -36.73 -46.80 9.78
N PRO A 156 -35.83 -47.11 10.72
CA PRO A 156 -34.51 -47.65 10.41
C PRO A 156 -34.58 -49.09 9.86
N PRO A 157 -33.70 -49.48 8.92
CA PRO A 157 -33.61 -50.85 8.43
C PRO A 157 -32.95 -51.79 9.46
N THR A 158 -33.47 -53.00 9.62
CA THR A 158 -32.89 -54.05 10.46
C THR A 158 -31.80 -54.82 9.71
N PHE A 159 -30.60 -54.87 10.27
CA PHE A 159 -29.48 -55.65 9.76
C PHE A 159 -29.61 -57.12 10.18
N HIS A 160 -29.47 -58.05 9.22
CA HIS A 160 -29.40 -59.49 9.50
C HIS A 160 -27.93 -59.93 9.60
N ASP A 161 -27.57 -60.52 10.73
CA ASP A 161 -26.26 -61.13 10.96
C ASP A 161 -26.06 -62.36 10.06
N THR A 162 -24.98 -62.36 9.28
CA THR A 162 -24.48 -63.57 8.60
C THR A 162 -23.05 -63.84 9.06
N ASN A 163 -22.89 -64.94 9.82
CA ASN A 163 -21.60 -65.46 10.27
C ASN A 163 -20.75 -65.88 9.07
N HIS A 164 -19.72 -65.10 8.74
CA HIS A 164 -18.69 -65.47 7.78
C HIS A 164 -17.44 -65.99 8.51
N GLN A 165 -17.20 -67.29 8.38
CA GLN A 165 -16.00 -68.00 8.79
C GLN A 165 -14.77 -67.49 8.00
N PRO A 166 -13.59 -67.27 8.63
CA PRO A 166 -12.40 -66.83 7.93
C PRO A 166 -11.72 -67.99 7.18
N PRO A 167 -11.18 -67.78 5.97
CA PRO A 167 -10.37 -68.79 5.30
C PRO A 167 -8.94 -68.85 5.85
N SER A 168 -8.45 -70.09 5.99
CA SER A 168 -7.14 -70.49 6.50
C SER A 168 -5.97 -70.10 5.58
N SER A 169 -4.86 -69.71 6.19
CA SER A 169 -3.58 -69.41 5.55
C SER A 169 -2.85 -70.67 5.06
N SER A 170 -2.24 -70.58 3.87
CA SER A 170 -1.17 -71.49 3.44
C SER A 170 -0.33 -70.79 2.38
N CYS A 171 0.79 -70.22 2.81
CA CYS A 171 1.92 -69.90 1.96
C CYS A 171 2.89 -71.07 2.04
N GLN A 172 3.25 -71.67 0.90
CA GLN A 172 4.45 -72.50 0.78
C GLN A 172 5.32 -72.01 -0.37
N THR A 173 6.62 -72.23 -0.13
CA THR A 173 7.82 -71.62 -0.71
C THR A 173 8.20 -72.22 -2.05
#